data_AF-A0A654DVK4-F1
#
_entry.id   AF-A0A654DVK4-F1
#
_cell.length_a   1.000
_cell.length_b   1.000
_cell.length_c   1.000
_cell.angle_alpha   90.00
_cell.angle_beta   90.00
_cell.angle_gamma   90.00
#
_symmetry.space_group_name_H-M   'P 1'
#
loop_
_entity.id
_entity.type
_entity.pdbx_description
1 polymer ?
#
loop_
_entity_poly.entity_id
_entity_poly.type
_entity_poly.pdbx_seq_one_letter_code
_entity_poly.pdbx_strand_id
1 'polypeptide(L)'
;MSEQSNESGKTVGIIIIVVFALAGLVGLWYWVMYKPQQEAKEQVKLEQIAKEEAAKKAAELKTQNKIKYDQLIKDADTEMGQENWQRAKSLYTEASSLFPNEQYPKDQLAIVNQKLGELAALEARRAAGVVESVATRTGRFYIIVSSSIDDDLAMDYANKLAQEGNAVKIIEHDTGKLVYYRVSVGDYASREKAESAAVAFSNLSDEVWVLGY
;
A
#
# COMPACT_ATOMS: atom_id res chain seq x y z
N MET A 1 27.24 40.82 -100.68
CA MET A 1 26.51 41.12 -99.43
C MET A 1 25.70 39.89 -99.08
N SER A 2 26.19 39.11 -98.11
CA SER A 2 25.72 39.07 -96.70
C SER A 2 24.35 38.37 -96.61
N GLU A 3 24.06 37.38 -95.77
CA GLU A 3 24.68 36.82 -94.58
C GLU A 3 24.15 35.38 -94.47
N GLN A 4 25.00 34.37 -94.65
CA GLN A 4 24.76 33.05 -94.06
C GLN A 4 25.43 33.05 -92.68
N SER A 5 24.80 33.73 -91.72
CA SER A 5 25.29 33.75 -90.35
C SER A 5 24.27 33.20 -89.38
N ASN A 6 24.66 32.11 -88.72
CA ASN A 6 24.30 31.86 -87.33
C ASN A 6 22.86 31.39 -87.03
N GLU A 7 22.33 30.43 -87.79
CA GLU A 7 21.18 29.63 -87.31
C GLU A 7 21.59 28.37 -86.54
N SER A 8 22.65 27.66 -86.95
CA SER A 8 23.04 26.41 -86.27
C SER A 8 23.54 26.62 -84.84
N GLY A 9 24.27 27.70 -84.56
CA GLY A 9 24.74 28.06 -83.22
C GLY A 9 23.61 28.45 -82.26
N LYS A 10 22.56 29.11 -82.77
CA LYS A 10 21.36 29.46 -82.00
C LYS A 10 20.52 28.22 -81.67
N THR A 11 20.34 27.32 -82.64
CA THR A 11 19.61 26.06 -82.44
C THR A 11 20.33 25.14 -81.45
N VAL A 12 21.67 25.03 -81.54
CA VAL A 12 22.49 24.28 -80.56
C VAL A 12 22.42 24.92 -79.18
N GLY A 13 22.46 26.25 -79.07
CA GLY A 13 22.30 26.97 -77.80
C GLY A 13 20.92 26.75 -77.15
N ILE A 14 19.84 26.74 -77.93
CA ILE A 14 18.47 26.48 -77.45
C ILE A 14 18.34 25.03 -76.96
N ILE A 15 18.89 24.04 -77.68
CA ILE A 15 18.87 22.63 -77.27
C ILE A 15 19.57 22.45 -75.93
N ILE A 16 20.74 23.09 -75.73
CA ILE A 16 21.48 23.02 -74.47
C ILE A 16 20.66 23.59 -73.31
N ILE A 17 20.02 24.75 -73.50
CA ILE A 17 19.18 25.38 -72.46
C ILE A 17 17.98 24.50 -72.11
N VAL A 18 17.34 23.87 -73.10
CA VAL A 18 16.21 22.96 -72.88
C VAL A 18 16.66 21.72 -72.11
N VAL A 19 17.85 21.16 -72.42
CA VAL A 19 18.41 20.02 -71.68
C VAL A 19 18.69 20.40 -70.22
N PHE A 20 19.23 21.60 -69.95
CA PHE A 20 19.45 22.08 -68.58
C PHE A 20 18.13 22.36 -67.85
N ALA A 21 17.13 22.91 -68.53
CA ALA A 21 15.80 23.13 -67.96
C ALA A 21 15.11 21.80 -67.61
N LEU A 22 15.21 20.79 -68.47
CA LEU A 22 14.71 19.45 -68.22
C LEU A 22 15.46 18.77 -67.07
N ALA A 23 16.78 18.90 -67.00
CA ALA A 23 17.58 18.37 -65.89
C ALA A 23 17.22 19.05 -64.55
N GLY A 24 17.01 20.36 -64.56
CA GLY A 24 16.54 21.12 -63.40
C GLY A 24 15.14 20.72 -62.96
N LEU A 25 14.22 20.50 -63.90
CA LEU A 25 12.87 20.01 -63.63
C LEU A 25 12.85 18.59 -63.07
N VAL A 26 13.72 17.70 -63.55
CA VAL A 26 13.89 16.34 -63.00
C VAL A 26 14.48 16.39 -61.59
N GLY A 27 15.46 17.26 -61.34
CA GLY A 27 16.00 17.50 -60.00
C GLY A 27 14.95 18.06 -59.04
N LEU A 28 14.14 19.01 -59.50
CA LEU A 28 13.04 19.59 -58.72
C LEU A 28 11.94 18.56 -58.45
N TRP A 29 11.59 17.74 -59.44
CA TRP A 29 10.64 16.63 -59.28
C TRP A 29 11.16 15.58 -58.29
N TYR A 30 12.44 15.23 -58.36
CA TYR A 30 13.08 14.32 -57.42
C TYR A 30 13.07 14.87 -55.98
N TRP A 31 13.35 16.17 -55.82
CA TRP A 31 13.34 16.86 -54.53
C TRP A 31 11.94 16.99 -53.93
N VAL A 32 10.93 17.35 -54.73
CA VAL A 32 9.54 17.55 -54.25
C VAL A 32 8.81 16.22 -54.01
N MET A 33 8.94 15.23 -54.90
CA MET A 33 8.15 13.99 -54.83
C MET A 33 8.87 12.81 -54.20
N TYR A 34 10.16 12.62 -54.46
CA TYR A 34 10.87 11.37 -54.12
C TYR A 34 11.61 11.44 -52.78
N LYS A 35 12.25 12.58 -52.49
CA LYS A 35 13.01 12.82 -51.25
C LYS A 35 12.16 12.70 -49.95
N PRO A 36 10.97 13.33 -49.83
CA PRO A 36 10.16 13.20 -48.61
C PRO A 36 9.63 11.78 -48.37
N GLN A 37 9.47 10.97 -49.43
CA GLN A 37 9.01 9.59 -49.30
C GLN A 37 10.09 8.66 -48.69
N GLN A 38 11.37 8.99 -48.83
CA GLN A 38 12.49 8.25 -48.24
C GLN A 38 12.62 8.55 -46.74
N GLU A 39 12.57 9.84 -46.37
CA GLU A 39 12.61 10.28 -44.98
C GLU A 39 11.45 9.68 -44.18
N ALA A 40 10.24 9.61 -44.76
CA ALA A 40 9.09 8.94 -44.14
C ALA A 40 9.31 7.42 -43.95
N LYS A 41 9.91 6.72 -44.93
CA LYS A 41 10.22 5.28 -44.81
C LYS A 41 11.32 5.02 -43.78
N GLU A 42 12.30 5.89 -43.70
CA GLU A 42 13.40 5.81 -42.73
C GLU A 42 12.88 6.08 -41.30
N GLN A 43 11.99 7.07 -41.13
CA GLN A 43 11.30 7.31 -39.86
C GLN A 43 10.44 6.12 -39.42
N VAL A 44 9.68 5.51 -40.34
CA VAL A 44 8.89 4.30 -40.03
C VAL A 44 9.80 3.14 -39.63
N LYS A 45 10.95 2.94 -40.28
CA LYS A 45 11.93 1.91 -39.89
C LYS A 45 12.52 2.20 -38.50
N LEU A 46 12.88 3.45 -38.21
CA LEU A 46 13.38 3.86 -36.90
C LEU A 46 12.32 3.67 -35.80
N GLU A 47 11.06 4.01 -36.07
CA GLU A 47 9.95 3.79 -35.14
C GLU A 47 9.69 2.29 -34.92
N GLN A 48 9.76 1.48 -35.97
CA GLN A 48 9.64 0.02 -35.87
C GLN A 48 10.76 -0.59 -35.03
N ILE A 49 12.01 -0.16 -35.25
CA ILE A 49 13.16 -0.59 -34.44
C ILE A 49 12.96 -0.17 -32.98
N ALA A 50 12.53 1.07 -32.72
CA ALA A 50 12.25 1.54 -31.36
C ALA A 50 11.12 0.76 -30.68
N LYS A 51 10.05 0.42 -31.40
CA LYS A 51 8.96 -0.44 -30.91
C LYS A 51 9.42 -1.87 -30.66
N GLU A 52 10.27 -2.43 -31.53
CA GLU A 52 10.82 -3.77 -31.36
C GLU A 52 11.78 -3.83 -30.17
N GLU A 53 12.65 -2.83 -30.00
CA GLU A 53 13.51 -2.71 -28.82
C GLU A 53 12.70 -2.53 -27.53
N ALA A 54 11.66 -1.68 -27.55
CA ALA A 54 10.77 -1.51 -26.41
C ALA A 54 10.02 -2.82 -26.08
N ALA A 55 9.58 -3.57 -27.09
CA ALA A 55 8.94 -4.87 -26.91
C ALA A 55 9.93 -5.92 -26.35
N LYS A 56 11.18 -5.95 -26.83
CA LYS A 56 12.24 -6.82 -26.29
C LYS A 56 12.56 -6.47 -24.84
N LYS A 57 12.77 -5.20 -24.52
CA LYS A 57 13.00 -4.72 -23.15
C LYS A 57 11.81 -5.04 -22.23
N ALA A 58 10.58 -4.85 -22.72
CA ALA A 58 9.38 -5.20 -21.96
C ALA A 58 9.28 -6.72 -21.72
N ALA A 59 9.63 -7.55 -22.70
CA ALA A 59 9.65 -9.00 -22.56
C ALA A 59 10.74 -9.48 -21.60
N GLU A 60 11.94 -8.89 -21.66
CA GLU A 60 13.03 -9.14 -20.72
C GLU A 60 12.64 -8.74 -19.30
N LEU A 61 12.07 -7.54 -19.11
CA LEU A 61 11.59 -7.07 -17.82
C LEU A 61 10.48 -7.96 -17.28
N LYS A 62 9.54 -8.39 -18.13
CA LYS A 62 8.49 -9.34 -17.76
C LYS A 62 9.08 -10.69 -17.31
N THR A 63 10.13 -11.16 -17.97
CA THR A 63 10.83 -12.40 -17.61
C THR A 63 11.55 -12.25 -16.27
N GLN A 64 12.26 -11.14 -16.06
CA GLN A 64 12.91 -10.85 -14.77
C GLN A 64 11.90 -10.72 -13.63
N ASN A 65 10.80 -10.00 -13.86
CA ASN A 65 9.73 -9.87 -12.89
C ASN A 65 9.12 -11.23 -12.55
N LYS A 66 8.94 -12.12 -13.54
CA LYS A 66 8.45 -13.48 -13.30
C LYS A 66 9.40 -14.29 -12.40
N ILE A 67 10.70 -14.25 -12.67
CA ILE A 67 11.70 -14.93 -11.83
C ILE A 67 11.65 -14.38 -10.40
N LYS A 68 11.58 -13.05 -10.26
CA LYS A 68 11.48 -12.39 -8.95
C LYS A 68 10.18 -12.78 -8.23
N TYR A 69 9.06 -12.83 -8.94
CA TYR A 69 7.79 -13.28 -8.41
C TYR A 69 7.86 -14.71 -7.90
N ASP A 70 8.37 -15.66 -8.71
CA ASP A 70 8.49 -17.07 -8.33
C ASP A 70 9.35 -17.23 -7.06
N GLN A 71 10.43 -16.45 -6.96
CA GLN A 71 11.29 -16.42 -5.77
C GLN A 71 10.56 -15.84 -4.54
N LEU A 72 9.86 -14.70 -4.71
CA LEU A 72 9.10 -14.07 -3.63
C LEU A 72 7.99 -14.99 -3.12
N ILE A 73 7.31 -15.72 -4.01
CA ILE A 73 6.29 -16.70 -3.63
C ILE A 73 6.91 -17.82 -2.80
N LYS A 74 8.00 -18.43 -3.29
CA LYS A 74 8.68 -19.51 -2.56
C LYS A 74 9.14 -19.06 -1.17
N ASP A 75 9.73 -17.88 -1.07
CA ASP A 75 10.19 -17.33 0.20
C ASP A 75 9.00 -16.99 1.11
N ALA A 76 7.93 -16.41 0.56
CA ALA A 76 6.71 -16.11 1.30
C ALA A 76 6.03 -17.38 1.86
N ASP A 77 5.91 -18.43 1.05
CA ASP A 77 5.37 -19.73 1.46
C ASP A 77 6.22 -20.34 2.58
N THR A 78 7.55 -20.21 2.50
CA THR A 78 8.49 -20.68 3.52
C THR A 78 8.29 -19.94 4.84
N GLU A 79 8.24 -18.61 4.80
CA GLU A 79 8.00 -17.77 5.98
C GLU A 79 6.62 -18.01 6.57
N MET A 80 5.61 -18.25 5.72
CA MET A 80 4.26 -18.62 6.13
C MET A 80 4.24 -19.96 6.85
N GLY A 81 4.97 -20.96 6.35
CA GLY A 81 5.12 -22.26 7.01
C GLY A 81 5.92 -22.21 8.32
N GLN A 82 6.78 -21.21 8.48
CA GLN A 82 7.50 -20.92 9.73
C GLN A 82 6.72 -20.02 10.69
N GLU A 83 5.46 -19.68 10.36
CA GLU A 83 4.62 -18.77 11.12
C GLU A 83 5.20 -17.34 11.27
N ASN A 84 6.13 -16.96 10.40
CA ASN A 84 6.68 -15.61 10.31
C ASN A 84 5.71 -14.72 9.51
N TRP A 85 4.50 -14.54 10.03
CA TRP A 85 3.37 -13.89 9.37
C TRP A 85 3.70 -12.48 8.84
N GLN A 86 4.48 -11.69 9.59
CA GLN A 86 4.93 -10.36 9.16
C GLN A 86 5.81 -10.40 7.92
N ARG A 87 6.75 -11.34 7.88
CA ARG A 87 7.66 -11.48 6.76
C ARG A 87 6.93 -12.04 5.54
N ALA A 88 6.09 -13.05 5.74
CA ALA A 88 5.22 -13.60 4.70
C ALA A 88 4.32 -12.52 4.07
N LYS A 89 3.68 -11.68 4.89
CA LYS A 89 2.86 -10.55 4.42
C LYS A 89 3.64 -9.61 3.50
N SER A 90 4.85 -9.23 3.91
CA SER A 90 5.70 -8.34 3.11
C SER A 90 6.02 -8.96 1.74
N LEU A 91 6.41 -10.23 1.72
CA LEU A 91 6.82 -10.93 0.51
C LEU A 91 5.64 -11.14 -0.46
N TYR A 92 4.47 -11.57 0.03
CA TYR A 92 3.27 -11.69 -0.81
C TYR A 92 2.77 -10.33 -1.32
N THR A 93 2.93 -9.25 -0.54
CA THR A 93 2.59 -7.89 -1.00
C THR A 93 3.49 -7.46 -2.15
N GLU A 94 4.79 -7.75 -2.05
CA GLU A 94 5.74 -7.47 -3.14
C GLU A 94 5.41 -8.32 -4.38
N ALA A 95 5.12 -9.61 -4.20
CA ALA A 95 4.70 -10.49 -5.29
C ALA A 95 3.41 -10.01 -5.98
N SER A 96 2.40 -9.62 -5.19
CA SER A 96 1.15 -9.05 -5.70
C SER A 96 1.36 -7.72 -6.43
N SER A 97 2.35 -6.92 -6.03
CA SER A 97 2.70 -5.67 -6.71
C SER A 97 3.36 -5.91 -8.06
N LEU A 98 4.16 -6.99 -8.21
CA LEU A 98 4.76 -7.38 -9.48
C LEU A 98 3.74 -7.93 -10.47
N PHE A 99 2.77 -8.71 -9.98
CA PHE A 99 1.69 -9.25 -10.80
C PHE A 99 0.32 -9.06 -10.12
N PRO A 100 -0.31 -7.87 -10.28
CA PRO A 100 -1.57 -7.53 -9.62
C PRO A 100 -2.78 -8.37 -10.04
N ASN A 101 -2.67 -9.11 -11.14
CA ASN A 101 -3.73 -9.97 -11.64
C ASN A 101 -3.65 -11.40 -11.09
N GLU A 102 -2.54 -11.78 -10.45
CA GLU A 102 -2.39 -13.10 -9.85
C GLU A 102 -3.23 -13.20 -8.57
N GLN A 103 -3.97 -14.30 -8.47
CA GLN A 103 -4.90 -14.53 -7.35
C GLN A 103 -4.19 -15.13 -6.13
N TYR A 104 -3.22 -16.02 -6.37
CA TYR A 104 -2.48 -16.72 -5.31
C TYR A 104 -1.93 -15.78 -4.22
N PRO A 105 -1.10 -14.75 -4.50
CA PRO A 105 -0.58 -13.88 -3.45
C PRO A 105 -1.69 -13.10 -2.72
N LYS A 106 -2.83 -12.81 -3.36
CA LYS A 106 -3.96 -12.14 -2.71
C LYS A 106 -4.66 -13.05 -1.71
N ASP A 107 -4.88 -14.31 -2.08
CA ASP A 107 -5.48 -15.31 -1.21
C ASP A 107 -4.58 -15.57 0.01
N GLN A 108 -3.27 -15.70 -0.22
CA GLN A 108 -2.33 -15.87 0.87
C GLN A 108 -2.26 -14.64 1.78
N LEU A 109 -2.30 -13.42 1.23
CA LEU A 109 -2.39 -12.20 2.03
C LEU A 109 -3.65 -12.17 2.91
N ALA A 110 -4.79 -12.65 2.42
CA ALA A 110 -6.01 -12.73 3.21
C ALA A 110 -5.82 -13.67 4.42
N ILE A 111 -5.22 -14.85 4.21
CA ILE A 111 -4.93 -15.81 5.27
C ILE A 111 -3.95 -15.21 6.29
N VAL A 112 -2.86 -14.61 5.82
CA VAL A 112 -1.85 -13.99 6.69
C VAL A 112 -2.46 -12.84 7.50
N ASN A 113 -3.25 -11.97 6.88
CA ASN A 113 -3.92 -10.88 7.59
C ASN A 113 -4.93 -11.39 8.64
N GLN A 114 -5.65 -12.48 8.34
CA GLN A 114 -6.52 -13.13 9.32
C GLN A 114 -5.70 -13.63 10.53
N LYS A 115 -4.60 -14.36 10.29
CA LYS A 115 -3.73 -14.85 11.37
C LYS A 115 -3.16 -13.74 12.23
N LEU A 116 -2.76 -12.65 11.62
CA LEU A 116 -2.30 -11.47 12.33
C LEU A 116 -3.38 -10.80 13.16
N GLY A 117 -4.61 -10.75 12.65
CA GLY A 117 -5.76 -10.29 13.42
C GLY A 117 -6.05 -11.20 14.62
N GLU A 118 -6.02 -12.53 14.43
CA GLU A 118 -6.19 -13.51 15.50
C GLU A 118 -5.12 -13.36 16.59
N LEU A 119 -3.85 -13.21 16.20
CA LEU A 119 -2.72 -12.98 17.11
C LEU A 119 -2.86 -11.66 17.87
N ALA A 120 -3.16 -10.57 17.17
CA ALA A 120 -3.35 -9.26 17.80
C ALA A 120 -4.55 -9.26 18.76
N ALA A 121 -5.65 -9.94 18.41
CA ALA A 121 -6.80 -10.10 19.29
C ALA A 121 -6.48 -10.96 20.51
N LEU A 122 -5.69 -12.03 20.33
CA LEU A 122 -5.23 -12.88 21.43
C LEU A 122 -4.28 -12.11 22.36
N GLU A 123 -3.35 -11.34 21.81
CA GLU A 123 -2.46 -10.46 22.58
C GLU A 123 -3.26 -9.38 23.31
N ALA A 124 -4.23 -8.74 22.64
CA ALA A 124 -5.12 -7.78 23.28
C ALA A 124 -5.95 -8.42 24.39
N ARG A 125 -6.40 -9.68 24.23
CA ARG A 125 -7.11 -10.43 25.27
C ARG A 125 -6.20 -10.82 26.43
N ARG A 126 -4.95 -11.20 26.15
CA ARG A 126 -3.93 -11.50 27.17
C ARG A 126 -3.53 -10.23 27.94
N ALA A 127 -3.37 -9.11 27.24
CA ALA A 127 -3.11 -7.80 27.83
C ALA A 127 -4.33 -7.31 28.64
N ALA A 128 -5.55 -7.54 28.15
CA ALA A 128 -6.77 -7.30 28.91
C ALA A 128 -6.82 -8.16 30.19
N GLY A 129 -6.31 -9.41 30.11
CA GLY A 129 -6.09 -10.31 31.25
C GLY A 129 -5.02 -9.88 32.26
N VAL A 130 -4.22 -8.85 31.96
CA VAL A 130 -3.32 -8.22 32.93
C VAL A 130 -4.10 -7.10 33.60
N VAL A 131 -4.70 -7.42 34.74
CA VAL A 131 -5.36 -6.41 35.57
C VAL A 131 -4.29 -5.47 36.12
N GLU A 132 -4.22 -4.24 35.60
CA GLU A 132 -3.28 -3.23 36.09
C GLU A 132 -3.74 -2.72 37.46
N SER A 133 -2.87 -2.76 38.47
CA SER A 133 -3.12 -2.12 39.76
C SER A 133 -2.62 -0.66 39.74
N VAL A 134 -3.50 0.26 40.13
CA VAL A 134 -3.24 1.69 40.24
C VAL A 134 -3.36 2.09 41.70
N ALA A 135 -2.21 2.24 42.37
CA ALA A 135 -2.12 2.67 43.77
C ALA A 135 -1.72 4.14 43.94
N THR A 136 -1.50 4.87 42.84
CA THR A 136 -1.09 6.28 42.86
C THR A 136 -2.08 7.17 42.13
N ARG A 137 -2.22 8.39 42.64
CA ARG A 137 -3.15 9.40 42.14
C ARG A 137 -2.81 9.77 40.69
N THR A 138 -3.71 9.53 39.74
CA THR A 138 -3.44 9.74 38.31
C THR A 138 -4.06 11.01 37.75
N GLY A 139 -5.07 11.57 38.43
CA GLY A 139 -5.85 12.69 37.92
C GLY A 139 -6.82 12.29 36.80
N ARG A 140 -7.08 11.00 36.61
CA ARG A 140 -8.02 10.46 35.62
C ARG A 140 -9.33 10.06 36.29
N PHE A 141 -10.34 9.86 35.45
CA PHE A 141 -11.67 9.41 35.85
C PHE A 141 -11.87 7.97 35.38
N TYR A 142 -12.24 7.12 36.31
CA TYR A 142 -12.38 5.68 36.12
C TYR A 142 -13.83 5.26 36.28
N ILE A 143 -14.28 4.34 35.42
CA ILE A 143 -15.62 3.77 35.50
C ILE A 143 -15.55 2.52 36.37
N ILE A 144 -16.06 2.62 37.59
CA ILE A 144 -16.05 1.55 38.58
C ILE A 144 -17.30 0.71 38.44
N VAL A 145 -17.12 -0.60 38.43
CA VAL A 145 -18.19 -1.61 38.31
C VAL A 145 -18.31 -2.48 39.57
N SER A 146 -17.28 -2.50 40.41
CA SER A 146 -17.27 -3.23 41.68
C SER A 146 -16.28 -2.60 42.66
N SER A 147 -16.57 -2.74 43.96
CA SER A 147 -15.71 -2.28 45.05
C SER A 147 -15.71 -3.34 46.16
N SER A 148 -14.56 -3.97 46.40
CA SER A 148 -14.38 -4.95 47.48
C SER A 148 -13.32 -4.48 48.47
N ILE A 149 -13.37 -5.02 49.69
CA ILE A 149 -12.29 -4.86 50.69
C ILE A 149 -11.23 -5.94 50.49
N ASP A 150 -11.66 -7.12 50.02
CA ASP A 150 -10.74 -8.21 49.70
C ASP A 150 -10.14 -8.02 48.30
N ASP A 151 -8.81 -8.10 48.24
CA ASP A 151 -8.02 -7.96 47.01
C ASP A 151 -8.24 -9.16 46.08
N ASP A 152 -8.34 -10.36 46.66
CA ASP A 152 -8.51 -11.60 45.89
C ASP A 152 -9.83 -11.61 45.11
N LEU A 153 -10.91 -11.13 45.73
CA LEU A 153 -12.23 -11.01 45.15
C LEU A 153 -12.27 -9.94 44.06
N ALA A 154 -11.58 -8.82 44.28
CA ALA A 154 -11.44 -7.77 43.28
C ALA A 154 -10.72 -8.32 42.04
N MET A 155 -9.64 -9.08 42.27
CA MET A 155 -8.81 -9.68 41.24
C MET A 155 -9.55 -10.77 40.46
N ASP A 156 -10.31 -11.64 41.12
CA ASP A 156 -11.11 -12.68 40.45
C ASP A 156 -12.18 -12.05 39.54
N TYR A 157 -12.91 -11.05 40.05
CA TYR A 157 -13.91 -10.34 39.25
C TYR A 157 -13.27 -9.57 38.09
N ALA A 158 -12.12 -8.92 38.33
CA ALA A 158 -11.38 -8.21 37.30
C ALA A 158 -10.88 -9.16 36.19
N ASN A 159 -10.33 -10.32 36.57
CA ASN A 159 -9.89 -11.36 35.64
C ASN A 159 -11.05 -11.92 34.81
N LYS A 160 -12.23 -12.09 35.41
CA LYS A 160 -13.43 -12.50 34.68
C LYS A 160 -13.82 -11.48 33.61
N LEU A 161 -13.93 -10.20 33.99
CA LEU A 161 -14.26 -9.12 33.05
C LEU A 161 -13.20 -8.98 31.95
N ALA A 162 -11.94 -9.19 32.29
CA ALA A 162 -10.83 -9.21 31.34
C ALA A 162 -10.93 -10.36 30.33
N GLN A 163 -11.30 -11.57 30.77
CA GLN A 163 -11.52 -12.71 29.88
C GLN A 163 -12.68 -12.48 28.90
N GLU A 164 -13.67 -11.70 29.33
CA GLU A 164 -14.79 -11.23 28.49
C GLU A 164 -14.36 -10.16 27.46
N GLY A 165 -13.10 -9.71 27.51
CA GLY A 165 -12.50 -8.78 26.54
C GLY A 165 -12.51 -7.32 26.98
N ASN A 166 -12.85 -7.04 28.25
CA ASN A 166 -12.83 -5.69 28.79
C ASN A 166 -11.42 -5.31 29.23
N ALA A 167 -11.02 -4.05 29.02
CA ALA A 167 -9.79 -3.54 29.62
C ALA A 167 -10.06 -3.22 31.10
N VAL A 168 -9.42 -3.94 32.02
CA VAL A 168 -9.72 -3.85 33.45
C VAL A 168 -8.53 -3.34 34.24
N LYS A 169 -8.79 -2.44 35.20
CA LYS A 169 -7.80 -1.92 36.15
C LYS A 169 -8.33 -2.02 37.57
N ILE A 170 -7.49 -2.37 38.53
CA ILE A 170 -7.81 -2.29 39.95
C ILE A 170 -7.27 -0.98 40.50
N ILE A 171 -8.11 -0.25 41.21
CA ILE A 171 -7.75 1.00 41.86
C ILE A 171 -7.75 0.78 43.35
N GLU A 172 -6.61 1.03 43.97
CA GLU A 172 -6.45 0.93 45.43
C GLU A 172 -6.87 2.25 46.08
N HIS A 173 -7.94 2.24 46.85
CA HIS A 173 -8.44 3.42 47.55
C HIS A 173 -8.26 3.26 49.06
N ASP A 174 -7.13 3.75 49.56
CA ASP A 174 -6.85 3.80 50.99
C ASP A 174 -7.60 4.96 51.67
N THR A 175 -8.43 4.62 52.66
CA THR A 175 -9.18 5.58 53.48
C THR A 175 -8.52 5.84 54.84
N GLY A 176 -7.34 5.27 55.10
CA GLY A 176 -6.60 5.30 56.36
C GLY A 176 -7.11 4.33 57.43
N LYS A 177 -8.33 3.79 57.27
CA LYS A 177 -8.90 2.73 58.13
C LYS A 177 -9.06 1.41 57.41
N LEU A 178 -9.39 1.47 56.12
CA LEU A 178 -9.60 0.33 55.23
C LEU A 178 -9.12 0.68 53.83
N VAL A 179 -8.57 -0.32 53.15
CA VAL A 179 -8.22 -0.25 51.73
C VAL A 179 -9.36 -0.87 50.94
N TYR A 180 -9.83 -0.17 49.92
CA TYR A 180 -10.81 -0.70 48.98
C TYR A 180 -10.16 -0.96 47.63
N TYR A 181 -10.42 -2.12 47.06
CA TYR A 181 -10.00 -2.50 45.72
C TYR A 181 -11.18 -2.33 44.77
N ARG A 182 -11.07 -1.35 43.87
CA ARG A 182 -12.14 -0.98 42.94
C ARG A 182 -11.80 -1.45 41.54
N VAL A 183 -12.70 -2.22 40.95
CA VAL A 183 -12.54 -2.74 39.59
C VAL A 183 -13.08 -1.72 38.59
N SER A 184 -12.22 -1.26 37.70
CA SER A 184 -12.49 -0.25 36.68
C SER A 184 -12.47 -0.85 35.28
N VAL A 185 -13.43 -0.48 34.43
CA VAL A 185 -13.55 -0.95 33.03
C VAL A 185 -13.16 0.11 31.99
N GLY A 186 -12.70 1.29 32.43
CA GLY A 186 -12.19 2.33 31.52
C GLY A 186 -11.63 3.54 32.25
N ASP A 187 -10.68 4.25 31.61
CA ASP A 187 -9.98 5.41 32.15
C ASP A 187 -10.01 6.63 31.21
N TYR A 188 -10.50 7.76 31.70
CA TYR A 188 -10.76 8.96 30.90
C TYR A 188 -10.14 10.21 31.51
N ALA A 189 -9.78 11.18 30.66
CA ALA A 189 -9.22 12.46 31.13
C ALA A 189 -10.29 13.45 31.64
N SER A 190 -11.57 13.24 31.32
CA SER A 190 -12.68 14.11 31.74
C SER A 190 -13.81 13.28 32.36
N ARG A 191 -14.40 13.80 33.44
CA ARG A 191 -15.56 13.21 34.12
C ARG A 191 -16.73 13.04 33.17
N GLU A 192 -17.04 14.06 32.38
CA GLU A 192 -18.17 14.05 31.44
C GLU A 192 -18.04 12.90 30.43
N LYS A 193 -16.82 12.67 29.93
CA LYS A 193 -16.53 11.54 29.03
C LYS A 193 -16.72 10.20 29.74
N ALA A 194 -16.22 10.06 30.97
CA ALA A 194 -16.39 8.85 31.76
C ALA A 194 -17.88 8.56 32.06
N GLU A 195 -18.67 9.57 32.43
CA GLU A 195 -20.10 9.43 32.72
C GLU A 195 -20.89 9.04 31.47
N SER A 196 -20.58 9.64 30.32
CA SER A 196 -21.21 9.26 29.05
C SER A 196 -20.89 7.81 28.65
N ALA A 197 -19.68 7.36 28.90
CA ALA A 197 -19.24 5.99 28.60
C ALA A 197 -19.76 4.96 29.64
N ALA A 198 -20.00 5.37 30.88
CA ALA A 198 -20.50 4.50 31.95
C ALA A 198 -21.83 3.82 31.59
N VAL A 199 -22.68 4.50 30.80
CA VAL A 199 -23.96 3.96 30.32
C VAL A 199 -23.77 2.69 29.48
N ALA A 200 -22.65 2.57 28.75
CA ALA A 200 -22.36 1.39 27.93
C ALA A 200 -22.03 0.14 28.78
N PHE A 201 -21.71 0.33 30.07
CA PHE A 201 -21.27 -0.72 30.99
C PHE A 201 -22.33 -1.06 32.03
N SER A 202 -23.54 -0.50 31.96
CA SER A 202 -24.63 -0.74 32.91
C SER A 202 -25.16 -2.19 32.88
N ASN A 203 -24.75 -2.99 31.90
CA ASN A 203 -25.05 -4.41 31.79
C ASN A 203 -24.02 -5.30 32.51
N LEU A 204 -22.86 -4.76 32.89
CA LEU A 204 -21.79 -5.51 33.56
C LEU A 204 -21.98 -5.59 35.08
N SER A 205 -22.64 -4.59 35.67
CA SER A 205 -22.91 -4.49 37.10
C SER A 205 -24.13 -3.63 37.36
N ASP A 206 -24.83 -3.94 38.46
CA ASP A 206 -25.96 -3.15 38.97
C ASP A 206 -25.49 -1.80 39.56
N GLU A 207 -24.20 -1.70 39.93
CA GLU A 207 -23.60 -0.49 40.49
C GLU A 207 -22.43 -0.04 39.61
N VAL A 208 -22.70 0.94 38.72
CA VAL A 208 -21.67 1.57 37.88
C VAL A 208 -21.56 3.05 38.23
N TRP A 209 -20.37 3.52 38.61
CA TRP A 209 -20.14 4.93 38.95
C TRP A 209 -18.76 5.41 38.53
N VAL A 210 -18.60 6.73 38.42
CA VAL A 210 -17.34 7.35 38.02
C VAL A 210 -16.55 7.81 39.25
N LEU A 211 -15.28 7.38 39.34
CA LEU A 211 -14.35 7.77 40.38
C LEU A 211 -13.20 8.60 39.80
N GLY A 212 -12.94 9.77 40.36
CA GLY A 212 -11.69 10.49 40.12
C GLY A 212 -10.60 9.96 41.05
N TYR A 213 -9.51 9.44 40.47
CA TYR A 213 -8.38 8.89 41.21
C TYR A 213 -7.08 9.54 40.76
#